data_AF-A0AAE4RY52-F1
#
_entry.id   AF-A0AAE4RY52-F1
#
_cell.length_a   1.000
_cell.length_b   1.000
_cell.length_c   1.000
_cell.angle_alpha   90.00
_cell.angle_beta   90.00
_cell.angle_gamma   90.00
#
_symmetry.space_group_name_H-M   'P 1'
#
loop_
_entity.id
_entity.type
_entity.pdbx_description
1 polymer ?
#
loop_
_entity_poly.entity_id
_entity_poly.type
_entity_poly.pdbx_seq_one_letter_code
_entity_poly.pdbx_strand_id
1 'polypeptide(L)'
;MTFFAPFCIPFMVGAAVMFVVLLWKWGSWLYLLPRADKKRILFGLPTRRTLAAVWEVISESLLHRRIFKVNPLLGYMHMSLAFGWFLLIAVGWIETIAYLGFRYVPLQGHVFFKYFATGLEHKPVFDFLMDLLLLFVLSGVALAWGKRVYSRAMGMRRTTKHLLGDRVALSALWFVFPVRLIAESTTCALYGGGGFLTGAVGAWMAEHVSTLALMNLESAAWWAYSACLGIFFVALPFSRYMHIFTEIPLIFLRHYELRSTEKEGSFDHFQVEACSRCGICIDPCQLQSVLGINDVQSVYFLRDRRYRMLRLATADNCLMCGRCAEKCPVDIDLNTLRLNSRDTMRNVPDEKRYDYFKGLDRSSGEGKVGYFAGCMTLLTPRTMSAMDKVFRAAGEEVWWADREGGVCCGRPLKLAGETDSARRMMRYNTDLFRKHGITTLVTSCPICLKVFREDYELAGIEVLHHSEYILRLIRAGRLDVVHGPTRFTYHDPCELGRGSGIYDEPRAVIEAVGELLEPAQTRENAPCCGSSVANTAISDGQQVRLAQAVAEELEATGAEVIVTACPLCKKAIGRGTRGEVRDLAEIVAAGLR
;
A
#
# COMPACT_ATOMS: atom_id res chain seq x y z
N MET A 1 -1.67 -17.92 -45.91
CA MET A 1 -0.74 -18.35 -44.84
C MET A 1 -1.54 -19.08 -43.77
N THR A 2 -1.11 -20.26 -43.37
CA THR A 2 -1.63 -20.97 -42.20
C THR A 2 -0.81 -20.53 -40.98
N PHE A 3 -1.40 -19.74 -40.07
CA PHE A 3 -0.73 -19.25 -38.85
C PHE A 3 -0.66 -20.34 -37.77
N PHE A 4 -0.10 -21.48 -38.13
CA PHE A 4 0.05 -22.63 -37.24
C PHE A 4 1.30 -23.42 -37.58
N ALA A 5 2.05 -23.73 -36.54
CA ALA A 5 3.15 -24.69 -36.54
C ALA A 5 3.11 -25.47 -35.21
N PRO A 6 3.60 -26.73 -35.15
CA PRO A 6 3.56 -27.53 -33.93
C PRO A 6 4.20 -26.85 -32.71
N PHE A 7 5.25 -26.04 -32.91
CA PHE A 7 5.90 -25.32 -31.82
C PHE A 7 4.98 -24.26 -31.20
N CYS A 8 3.88 -23.84 -31.82
CA CYS A 8 2.94 -22.88 -31.23
C CYS A 8 2.10 -23.49 -30.08
N ILE A 9 2.06 -24.83 -29.96
CA ILE A 9 1.19 -25.53 -29.00
C ILE A 9 1.45 -25.11 -27.53
N PRO A 10 2.69 -25.07 -27.01
CA PRO A 10 2.95 -24.64 -25.63
C PRO A 10 2.39 -23.25 -25.31
N PHE A 11 2.61 -22.27 -26.20
CA PHE A 11 2.04 -20.92 -26.07
C PHE A 11 0.52 -20.94 -26.03
N MET A 12 -0.13 -21.61 -26.98
CA MET A 12 -1.60 -21.63 -27.06
C MET A 12 -2.24 -22.28 -25.83
N VAL A 13 -1.68 -23.40 -25.36
CA VAL A 13 -2.14 -24.06 -24.12
C VAL A 13 -1.96 -23.12 -22.92
N GLY A 14 -0.79 -22.49 -22.80
CA GLY A 14 -0.54 -21.56 -21.69
C GLY A 14 -1.46 -20.35 -21.71
N ALA A 15 -1.69 -19.74 -22.88
CA ALA A 15 -2.62 -18.62 -23.04
C ALA A 15 -4.06 -19.03 -22.68
N ALA A 16 -4.53 -20.18 -23.17
CA ALA A 16 -5.86 -20.69 -22.85
C ALA A 16 -6.04 -20.91 -21.34
N VAL A 17 -5.09 -21.57 -20.68
CA VAL A 17 -5.11 -21.79 -19.22
C VAL A 17 -5.14 -20.45 -18.48
N MET A 18 -4.29 -19.50 -18.87
CA MET A 18 -4.25 -18.18 -18.25
C MET A 18 -5.61 -17.48 -18.34
N PHE A 19 -6.19 -17.35 -19.53
CA PHE A 19 -7.47 -16.65 -19.70
C PHE A 19 -8.63 -17.35 -18.97
N VAL A 20 -8.72 -18.68 -19.03
CA VAL A 20 -9.75 -19.44 -18.32
C VAL A 20 -9.67 -19.22 -16.81
N VAL A 21 -8.46 -19.30 -16.23
CA VAL A 21 -8.26 -19.10 -14.79
C VAL A 21 -8.52 -17.66 -14.37
N LEU A 22 -8.08 -16.68 -15.17
CA LEU A 22 -8.35 -15.26 -14.91
C LEU A 22 -9.86 -14.97 -14.92
N LEU A 23 -10.58 -15.44 -15.94
CA LEU A 23 -12.04 -15.27 -16.05
C LEU A 23 -12.76 -15.93 -14.88
N TRP A 24 -12.35 -17.14 -14.48
CA TRP A 24 -12.95 -17.82 -13.33
C TRP A 24 -12.69 -17.08 -12.01
N LYS A 25 -11.44 -16.66 -11.74
CA LYS A 25 -11.09 -15.91 -10.53
C LYS A 25 -11.86 -14.59 -10.44
N TRP A 26 -11.77 -13.75 -11.48
CA TRP A 26 -12.43 -12.46 -11.50
C TRP A 26 -13.95 -12.57 -11.50
N GLY A 27 -14.49 -13.50 -12.29
CA GLY A 27 -15.92 -13.79 -12.31
C GLY A 27 -16.43 -14.19 -10.93
N SER A 28 -15.73 -15.10 -10.25
CA SER A 28 -16.05 -15.51 -8.87
C SER A 28 -15.99 -14.34 -7.90
N TRP A 29 -14.91 -13.55 -7.92
CA TRP A 29 -14.75 -12.43 -7.00
C TRP A 29 -15.79 -11.33 -7.22
N LEU A 30 -16.05 -10.94 -8.47
CA LEU A 30 -17.09 -9.97 -8.81
C LEU A 30 -18.49 -10.49 -8.48
N TYR A 31 -18.74 -11.79 -8.68
CA TYR A 31 -20.01 -12.41 -8.33
C TYR A 31 -20.26 -12.43 -6.81
N LEU A 32 -19.21 -12.60 -6.01
CA LEU A 32 -19.33 -12.60 -4.54
C LEU A 32 -19.35 -11.19 -3.92
N LEU A 33 -19.22 -10.12 -4.72
CA LEU A 33 -19.34 -8.76 -4.18
C LEU A 33 -20.75 -8.47 -3.62
N PRO A 34 -20.85 -7.69 -2.53
CA PRO A 34 -22.12 -7.18 -2.03
C PRO A 34 -22.93 -6.46 -3.10
N ARG A 35 -24.27 -6.47 -2.96
CA ARG A 35 -25.17 -5.79 -3.91
C ARG A 35 -24.89 -4.29 -4.01
N ALA A 36 -24.50 -3.65 -2.90
CA ALA A 36 -24.14 -2.23 -2.87
C ALA A 36 -22.91 -1.94 -3.75
N ASP A 37 -21.86 -2.75 -3.65
CA ASP A 37 -20.64 -2.58 -4.44
C ASP A 37 -20.87 -2.86 -5.92
N LYS A 38 -21.66 -3.88 -6.25
CA LYS A 38 -22.08 -4.14 -7.64
C LYS A 38 -22.81 -2.95 -8.25
N LYS A 39 -23.67 -2.27 -7.48
CA LYS A 39 -24.33 -1.02 -7.93
C LYS A 39 -23.30 0.09 -8.13
N ARG A 40 -22.33 0.27 -7.24
CA ARG A 40 -21.26 1.28 -7.40
C ARG A 40 -20.47 1.07 -8.69
N ILE A 41 -20.15 -0.18 -9.04
CA ILE A 41 -19.49 -0.51 -10.32
C ILE A 41 -20.38 -0.13 -11.49
N LEU A 42 -21.65 -0.59 -11.50
CA LEU A 42 -22.58 -0.34 -12.60
C LEU A 42 -22.77 1.16 -12.88
N PHE A 43 -22.96 1.96 -11.83
CA PHE A 43 -23.14 3.40 -11.95
C PHE A 43 -21.82 4.17 -12.12
N GLY A 44 -20.68 3.57 -11.75
CA GLY A 44 -19.36 4.16 -11.92
C GLY A 44 -18.84 4.09 -13.37
N LEU A 45 -19.20 3.04 -14.11
CA LEU A 45 -18.73 2.79 -15.48
C LEU A 45 -18.91 3.98 -16.45
N PRO A 46 -20.08 4.63 -16.56
CA PRO A 46 -20.27 5.74 -17.49
C PRO A 46 -19.84 7.12 -16.95
N THR A 47 -18.93 7.17 -15.97
CA THR A 47 -18.54 8.44 -15.30
C THR A 47 -17.10 8.84 -15.61
N ARG A 48 -16.73 10.09 -15.28
CA ARG A 48 -15.33 10.58 -15.34
C ARG A 48 -14.36 9.74 -14.49
N ARG A 49 -14.86 8.99 -13.51
CA ARG A 49 -14.07 8.06 -12.68
C ARG A 49 -13.42 6.96 -13.54
N THR A 50 -14.11 6.49 -14.58
CA THR A 50 -13.57 5.50 -15.52
C THR A 50 -12.40 6.05 -16.33
N LEU A 51 -12.49 7.29 -16.83
CA LEU A 51 -11.38 7.93 -17.55
C LEU A 51 -10.17 8.16 -16.63
N ALA A 52 -10.43 8.59 -15.39
CA ALA A 52 -9.38 8.73 -14.38
C ALA A 52 -8.72 7.38 -14.06
N ALA A 53 -9.50 6.30 -13.94
CA ALA A 53 -9.00 4.95 -13.73
C ALA A 53 -8.14 4.47 -14.92
N VAL A 54 -8.57 4.69 -16.16
CA VAL A 54 -7.77 4.36 -17.36
C VAL A 54 -6.44 5.09 -17.36
N TRP A 55 -6.45 6.40 -17.03
CA TRP A 55 -5.22 7.17 -16.93
C TRP A 55 -4.31 6.66 -15.81
N GLU A 56 -4.87 6.31 -14.65
CA GLU A 56 -4.10 5.71 -13.55
C GLU A 56 -3.48 4.37 -13.98
N VAL A 57 -4.22 3.49 -14.67
CA VAL A 57 -3.70 2.23 -15.23
C VAL A 57 -2.51 2.46 -16.16
N ILE A 58 -2.59 3.42 -17.08
CA ILE A 58 -1.47 3.75 -17.96
C ILE A 58 -0.28 4.26 -17.14
N SER A 59 -0.52 5.18 -16.21
CA SER A 59 0.55 5.83 -15.45
C SER A 59 1.24 4.91 -14.42
N GLU A 60 0.50 3.98 -13.82
CA GLU A 60 0.99 3.15 -12.72
C GLU A 60 1.30 1.71 -13.16
N SER A 61 0.45 1.08 -13.99
CA SER A 61 0.68 -0.31 -14.41
C SER A 61 1.57 -0.44 -15.65
N LEU A 62 1.60 0.55 -16.55
CA LEU A 62 2.54 0.56 -17.69
C LEU A 62 3.80 1.38 -17.38
N LEU A 63 3.64 2.67 -17.05
CA LEU A 63 4.76 3.59 -16.85
C LEU A 63 5.39 3.52 -15.45
N HIS A 64 4.75 2.87 -14.47
CA HIS A 64 5.27 2.68 -13.12
C HIS A 64 5.71 3.98 -12.42
N ARG A 65 4.96 5.08 -12.60
CA ARG A 65 5.29 6.42 -12.12
C ARG A 65 5.59 6.45 -10.61
N ARG A 66 4.80 5.78 -9.77
CA ARG A 66 5.06 5.72 -8.31
C ARG A 66 6.36 5.00 -7.97
N ILE A 67 6.71 3.93 -8.69
CA ILE A 67 7.98 3.22 -8.47
C ILE A 67 9.15 4.12 -8.89
N PHE A 68 9.03 4.81 -10.01
CA PHE A 68 10.03 5.78 -10.47
C PHE A 68 10.32 6.87 -9.43
N LYS A 69 9.28 7.39 -8.77
CA LYS A 69 9.44 8.40 -7.70
C LYS A 69 10.21 7.86 -6.49
N VAL A 70 10.06 6.58 -6.18
CA VAL A 70 10.76 5.95 -5.05
C VAL A 70 12.20 5.60 -5.42
N ASN A 71 12.39 5.03 -6.62
CA ASN A 71 13.70 4.61 -7.10
C ASN A 71 13.69 4.60 -8.64
N PRO A 72 14.35 5.58 -9.29
CA PRO A 72 14.32 5.71 -10.74
C PRO A 72 14.86 4.51 -11.50
N LEU A 73 15.90 3.85 -10.98
CA LEU A 73 16.52 2.68 -11.61
C LEU A 73 15.59 1.46 -11.54
N LEU A 74 14.92 1.26 -10.40
CA LEU A 74 13.90 0.23 -10.27
C LEU A 74 12.67 0.53 -11.15
N GLY A 75 12.26 1.80 -11.22
CA GLY A 75 11.18 2.26 -12.09
C GLY A 75 11.47 1.96 -13.57
N TYR A 76 12.67 2.31 -14.03
CA TYR A 76 13.11 2.04 -15.41
C TYR A 76 13.09 0.56 -15.74
N MET A 77 13.64 -0.28 -14.85
CA MET A 77 13.64 -1.74 -15.02
C MET A 77 12.21 -2.30 -15.15
N HIS A 78 11.25 -1.82 -14.34
CA HIS A 78 9.86 -2.29 -14.43
C HIS A 78 9.13 -1.74 -15.67
N MET A 79 9.34 -0.47 -16.00
CA MET A 79 8.76 0.16 -17.18
C MET A 79 9.28 -0.48 -18.47
N SER A 80 10.57 -0.76 -18.59
CA SER A 80 11.11 -1.38 -19.80
C SER A 80 10.56 -2.79 -20.02
N LEU A 81 10.29 -3.54 -18.95
CA LEU A 81 9.62 -4.84 -19.05
C LEU A 81 8.13 -4.72 -19.39
N ALA A 82 7.37 -3.86 -18.71
CA ALA A 82 5.92 -3.77 -18.90
C ALA A 82 5.53 -2.95 -20.13
N PHE A 83 5.98 -1.70 -20.20
CA PHE A 83 5.72 -0.80 -21.32
C PHE A 83 6.43 -1.26 -22.59
N GLY A 84 7.69 -1.73 -22.49
CA GLY A 84 8.41 -2.26 -23.64
C GLY A 84 7.73 -3.50 -24.22
N TRP A 85 7.29 -4.45 -23.39
CA TRP A 85 6.55 -5.62 -23.87
C TRP A 85 5.18 -5.25 -24.46
N PHE A 86 4.44 -4.32 -23.84
CA PHE A 86 3.21 -3.79 -24.40
C PHE A 86 3.43 -3.20 -25.79
N LEU A 87 4.47 -2.37 -25.97
CA LEU A 87 4.81 -1.79 -27.25
C LEU A 87 5.23 -2.86 -28.28
N LEU A 88 5.98 -3.89 -27.90
CA LEU A 88 6.31 -5.00 -28.80
C LEU A 88 5.05 -5.71 -29.32
N ILE A 89 4.04 -5.90 -28.48
CA ILE A 89 2.78 -6.52 -28.89
C ILE A 89 1.99 -5.56 -29.79
N ALA A 90 1.88 -4.30 -29.40
CA ALA A 90 1.11 -3.29 -30.15
C ALA A 90 1.73 -3.02 -31.54
N VAL A 91 3.05 -2.80 -31.60
CA VAL A 91 3.76 -2.59 -32.87
C VAL A 91 3.74 -3.85 -33.72
N GLY A 92 3.92 -5.05 -33.13
CA GLY A 92 3.81 -6.31 -33.87
C GLY A 92 2.40 -6.54 -34.45
N TRP A 93 1.35 -6.12 -33.76
CA TRP A 93 -0.02 -6.15 -34.28
C TRP A 93 -0.22 -5.16 -35.45
N ILE A 94 0.29 -3.92 -35.31
CA ILE A 94 0.27 -2.93 -36.39
C ILE A 94 1.07 -3.41 -37.61
N GLU A 95 2.23 -4.02 -37.39
CA GLU A 95 3.06 -4.64 -38.42
C GLU A 95 2.25 -5.70 -39.18
N THR A 96 1.60 -6.61 -38.45
CA THR A 96 0.77 -7.66 -39.05
C THR A 96 -0.34 -7.07 -39.94
N ILE A 97 -1.00 -6.00 -39.48
CA ILE A 97 -2.03 -5.29 -40.26
C ILE A 97 -1.44 -4.61 -41.49
N ALA A 98 -0.25 -4.03 -41.38
CA ALA A 98 0.42 -3.38 -42.50
C ALA A 98 0.78 -4.37 -43.62
N TYR A 99 1.02 -5.65 -43.29
CA TYR A 99 1.30 -6.71 -44.26
C TYR A 99 0.04 -7.40 -44.80
N LEU A 100 -0.96 -7.65 -43.95
CA LEU A 100 -2.09 -8.53 -44.27
C LEU A 100 -3.43 -7.80 -44.38
N GLY A 101 -3.46 -6.49 -44.11
CA GLY A 101 -4.69 -5.70 -43.94
C GLY A 101 -5.45 -6.07 -42.66
N PHE A 102 -6.72 -5.66 -42.57
CA PHE A 102 -7.62 -5.98 -41.44
C PHE A 102 -8.15 -7.42 -41.46
N ARG A 103 -7.38 -8.37 -42.01
CA ARG A 103 -7.76 -9.79 -41.98
C ARG A 103 -7.60 -10.33 -40.57
N TYR A 104 -8.47 -11.29 -40.22
CA TYR A 104 -8.35 -11.98 -38.94
C TYR A 104 -7.04 -12.79 -38.90
N VAL A 105 -6.18 -12.45 -37.93
CA VAL A 105 -4.97 -13.21 -37.62
C VAL A 105 -5.12 -13.73 -36.19
N PRO A 106 -4.94 -15.04 -35.94
CA PRO A 106 -5.07 -15.58 -34.60
C PRO A 106 -3.92 -15.09 -33.71
N LEU A 107 -4.09 -15.16 -32.38
CA LEU A 107 -3.13 -14.63 -31.40
C LEU A 107 -1.69 -15.13 -31.64
N GLN A 108 -1.51 -16.43 -31.89
CA GLN A 108 -0.20 -17.00 -32.18
C GLN A 108 0.41 -16.49 -33.49
N GLY A 109 -0.41 -16.09 -34.45
CA GLY A 109 0.06 -15.49 -35.72
C GLY A 109 0.74 -14.15 -35.50
N HIS A 110 0.25 -13.32 -34.57
CA HIS A 110 0.90 -12.07 -34.19
C HIS A 110 2.18 -12.30 -33.39
N VAL A 111 2.17 -13.24 -32.44
CA VAL A 111 3.32 -13.50 -31.56
C VAL A 111 4.50 -14.11 -32.32
N PHE A 112 4.23 -15.01 -33.27
CA PHE A 112 5.24 -15.69 -34.07
C PHE A 112 5.28 -15.16 -35.52
N PHE A 113 4.91 -13.90 -35.73
CA PHE A 113 4.76 -13.33 -37.08
C PHE A 113 6.03 -13.46 -37.92
N LYS A 114 7.21 -13.19 -37.33
CA LYS A 114 8.51 -13.30 -38.01
C LYS A 114 8.82 -14.71 -38.54
N TYR A 115 8.27 -15.76 -37.93
CA TYR A 115 8.39 -17.13 -38.45
C TYR A 115 7.50 -17.34 -39.69
N PHE A 116 6.25 -16.86 -39.67
CA PHE A 116 5.29 -17.08 -40.75
C PHE A 116 5.42 -16.10 -41.92
N ALA A 117 6.09 -14.98 -41.70
CA ALA A 117 6.28 -13.91 -42.69
C ALA A 117 7.53 -14.10 -43.57
N THR A 118 8.22 -15.24 -43.46
CA THR A 118 9.38 -15.57 -44.30
C THR A 118 8.98 -15.56 -45.78
N GLY A 119 9.46 -14.57 -46.54
CA GLY A 119 9.10 -14.34 -47.95
C GLY A 119 8.17 -13.15 -48.24
N LEU A 120 7.77 -12.38 -47.23
CA LEU A 120 7.13 -11.07 -47.43
C LEU A 120 8.16 -9.97 -47.70
N GLU A 121 7.75 -8.90 -48.39
CA GLU A 121 8.59 -7.74 -48.69
C GLU A 121 8.97 -6.96 -47.42
N HIS A 122 10.25 -6.91 -47.08
CA HIS A 122 10.73 -6.28 -45.85
C HIS A 122 10.35 -4.80 -45.73
N LYS A 123 9.79 -4.43 -44.58
CA LYS A 123 9.48 -3.06 -44.22
C LYS A 123 10.49 -2.57 -43.15
N PRO A 124 11.57 -1.87 -43.55
CA PRO A 124 12.70 -1.58 -42.67
C PRO A 124 12.34 -0.75 -41.43
N VAL A 125 11.26 0.04 -41.50
CA VAL A 125 10.75 0.80 -40.35
C VAL A 125 10.28 -0.13 -39.23
N PHE A 126 9.53 -1.20 -39.55
CA PHE A 126 9.05 -2.14 -38.54
C PHE A 126 10.20 -2.97 -37.98
N ASP A 127 11.14 -3.40 -38.82
CA ASP A 127 12.33 -4.13 -38.38
C ASP A 127 13.18 -3.29 -37.41
N PHE A 128 13.39 -2.01 -37.72
CA PHE A 128 14.08 -1.08 -36.81
C PHE A 128 13.33 -0.89 -35.49
N LEU A 129 12.01 -0.63 -35.54
CA LEU A 129 11.21 -0.39 -34.34
C LEU A 129 11.15 -1.62 -33.44
N MET A 130 10.96 -2.81 -34.00
CA MET A 130 10.91 -4.06 -33.24
C MET A 130 12.24 -4.36 -32.56
N ASP A 131 13.36 -4.14 -33.24
CA ASP A 131 14.71 -4.30 -32.66
C ASP A 131 14.98 -3.27 -31.55
N LEU A 132 14.58 -2.00 -31.74
CA LEU A 132 14.73 -0.96 -30.73
C LEU A 132 13.92 -1.31 -29.47
N LEU A 133 12.70 -1.78 -29.63
CA LEU A 133 11.83 -2.20 -28.54
C LEU A 133 12.35 -3.47 -27.86
N LEU A 134 12.86 -4.43 -28.63
CA LEU A 134 13.48 -5.64 -28.08
C LEU A 134 14.72 -5.30 -27.25
N LEU A 135 15.58 -4.40 -27.74
CA LEU A 135 16.72 -3.88 -27.00
C LEU A 135 16.29 -3.18 -25.70
N PHE A 136 15.24 -2.37 -25.77
CA PHE A 136 14.68 -1.70 -24.60
C PHE A 136 14.19 -2.70 -23.54
N VAL A 137 13.50 -3.78 -23.94
CA VAL A 137 13.09 -4.83 -23.00
C VAL A 137 14.29 -5.62 -22.46
N LEU A 138 15.26 -5.95 -23.31
CA LEU A 138 16.48 -6.67 -22.92
C LEU A 138 17.32 -5.87 -21.92
N SER A 139 17.36 -4.53 -22.01
CA SER A 139 18.00 -3.70 -20.99
C SER A 139 17.31 -3.86 -19.63
N GLY A 140 15.98 -3.96 -19.61
CA GLY A 140 15.19 -4.29 -18.42
C GLY A 140 15.50 -5.67 -17.84
N VAL A 141 15.58 -6.69 -18.70
CA VAL A 141 15.94 -8.06 -18.30
C VAL A 141 17.37 -8.10 -17.72
N ALA A 142 18.32 -7.42 -18.35
CA ALA A 142 19.69 -7.32 -17.88
C ALA A 142 19.76 -6.64 -16.50
N LEU A 143 19.03 -5.55 -16.29
CA LEU A 143 18.90 -4.91 -14.98
C LEU A 143 18.23 -5.82 -13.94
N ALA A 144 17.22 -6.61 -14.34
CA ALA A 144 16.56 -7.58 -13.46
C ALA A 144 17.51 -8.72 -13.03
N TRP A 145 18.38 -9.18 -13.92
CA TRP A 145 19.45 -10.12 -13.60
C TRP A 145 20.50 -9.48 -12.69
N GLY A 146 20.99 -8.28 -13.05
CA GLY A 146 21.96 -7.51 -12.28
C GLY A 146 21.49 -7.24 -10.84
N LYS A 147 20.20 -6.90 -10.68
CA LYS A 147 19.56 -6.72 -9.36
C LYS A 147 19.68 -7.95 -8.46
N ARG A 148 19.73 -9.16 -9.00
CA ARG A 148 19.87 -10.40 -8.22
C ARG A 148 21.27 -10.55 -7.62
N VAL A 149 22.28 -10.06 -8.34
CA VAL A 149 23.69 -10.11 -7.92
C VAL A 149 24.05 -8.90 -7.05
N TYR A 150 23.53 -7.71 -7.40
CA TYR A 150 23.89 -6.42 -6.79
C TYR A 150 22.67 -5.64 -6.27
N SER A 151 21.83 -6.25 -5.44
CA SER A 151 20.58 -5.63 -4.98
C SER A 151 20.76 -4.29 -4.25
N ARG A 152 21.89 -4.09 -3.55
CA ARG A 152 22.23 -2.85 -2.85
C ARG A 152 22.50 -1.68 -3.80
N ALA A 153 23.10 -1.94 -4.97
CA ALA A 153 23.35 -0.92 -5.99
C ALA A 153 22.04 -0.40 -6.61
N MET A 154 20.98 -1.21 -6.57
CA MET A 154 19.63 -0.83 -7.00
C MET A 154 18.83 -0.13 -5.89
N GLY A 155 19.48 0.38 -4.84
CA GLY A 155 18.85 1.11 -3.75
C GLY A 155 17.94 0.27 -2.84
N MET A 156 17.94 -1.06 -2.97
CA MET A 156 17.16 -1.94 -2.11
C MET A 156 18.06 -2.57 -1.05
N ARG A 157 17.74 -2.32 0.22
CA ARG A 157 18.52 -2.92 1.32
C ARG A 157 18.31 -4.42 1.40
N ARG A 158 17.11 -4.92 1.07
CA ARG A 158 16.73 -6.35 1.15
C ARG A 158 15.71 -6.74 0.06
N THR A 159 15.70 -8.02 -0.32
CA THR A 159 14.80 -8.62 -1.33
C THR A 159 13.88 -9.68 -0.70
N THR A 160 12.74 -9.95 -1.34
CA THR A 160 11.80 -10.98 -0.88
C THR A 160 12.28 -12.40 -1.21
N LYS A 161 12.00 -13.38 -0.34
CA LYS A 161 12.22 -14.81 -0.65
C LYS A 161 11.14 -15.37 -1.59
N HIS A 162 11.54 -16.01 -2.68
CA HIS A 162 10.63 -16.60 -3.68
C HIS A 162 10.22 -18.03 -3.35
N LEU A 163 8.93 -18.36 -3.52
CA LEU A 163 8.43 -19.74 -3.50
C LEU A 163 8.78 -20.46 -4.81
N LEU A 164 8.62 -21.79 -4.85
CA LEU A 164 8.94 -22.60 -6.03
C LEU A 164 8.19 -22.12 -7.28
N GLY A 165 6.88 -21.90 -7.19
CA GLY A 165 6.08 -21.40 -8.31
C GLY A 165 6.52 -20.03 -8.82
N ASP A 166 6.92 -19.13 -7.90
CA ASP A 166 7.49 -17.83 -8.27
C ASP A 166 8.80 -17.99 -9.05
N ARG A 167 9.63 -18.97 -8.70
CA ARG A 167 10.92 -19.23 -9.39
C ARG A 167 10.70 -19.78 -10.79
N VAL A 168 9.74 -20.69 -10.97
CA VAL A 168 9.41 -21.22 -12.30
C VAL A 168 8.94 -20.11 -13.23
N ALA A 169 7.97 -19.30 -12.78
CA ALA A 169 7.48 -18.17 -13.57
C ALA A 169 8.58 -17.13 -13.85
N LEU A 170 9.42 -16.82 -12.87
CA LEU A 170 10.55 -15.89 -13.02
C LEU A 170 11.56 -16.38 -14.04
N SER A 171 11.97 -17.66 -13.95
CA SER A 171 12.92 -18.26 -14.89
C SER A 171 12.37 -18.23 -16.31
N ALA A 172 11.10 -18.64 -16.51
CA ALA A 172 10.46 -18.60 -17.81
C ALA A 172 10.44 -17.17 -18.39
N LEU A 173 10.01 -16.18 -17.59
CA LEU A 173 9.96 -14.77 -17.99
C LEU A 173 11.33 -14.22 -18.42
N TRP A 174 12.40 -14.58 -17.72
CA TRP A 174 13.75 -14.12 -18.07
C TRP A 174 14.26 -14.64 -19.40
N PHE A 175 13.86 -15.84 -19.80
CA PHE A 175 14.29 -16.43 -21.06
C PHE A 175 13.40 -16.03 -22.26
N VAL A 176 12.19 -15.48 -22.04
CA VAL A 176 11.27 -15.06 -23.12
C VAL A 176 11.99 -14.20 -24.16
N PHE A 177 12.63 -13.10 -23.76
CA PHE A 177 13.22 -12.14 -24.70
C PHE A 177 14.60 -12.56 -25.25
N PRO A 178 15.52 -13.13 -24.45
CA PRO A 178 16.77 -13.67 -25.00
C PRO A 178 16.54 -14.80 -26.01
N VAL A 179 15.60 -15.71 -25.73
CA VAL A 179 15.29 -16.80 -26.67
C VAL A 179 14.56 -16.26 -27.90
N ARG A 180 13.72 -15.23 -27.75
CA ARG A 180 13.14 -14.51 -28.90
C ARG A 180 14.20 -13.90 -29.80
N LEU A 181 15.20 -13.23 -29.23
CA LEU A 181 16.33 -12.66 -30.00
C LEU A 181 17.03 -13.75 -30.81
N ILE A 182 17.32 -14.91 -30.20
CA ILE A 182 17.95 -16.04 -30.89
C ILE A 182 17.05 -16.57 -32.01
N ALA A 183 15.75 -16.75 -31.75
CA ALA A 183 14.79 -17.25 -32.74
C ALA A 183 14.65 -16.32 -33.95
N GLU A 184 14.50 -15.01 -33.72
CA GLU A 184 14.40 -14.02 -34.79
C GLU A 184 15.73 -13.86 -35.55
N SER A 185 16.88 -13.87 -34.86
CA SER A 185 18.20 -13.77 -35.51
C SER A 185 18.55 -14.99 -36.35
N THR A 186 18.18 -16.20 -35.92
CA THR A 186 18.39 -17.43 -36.70
C THR A 186 17.46 -17.51 -37.91
N THR A 187 16.22 -17.05 -37.77
CA THR A 187 15.29 -16.89 -38.90
C THR A 187 15.87 -15.91 -39.92
N CYS A 188 16.41 -14.78 -39.45
CA CYS A 188 17.08 -13.79 -40.30
C CYS A 188 18.33 -14.36 -40.99
N ALA A 189 19.13 -15.18 -40.31
CA ALA A 189 20.33 -15.80 -40.88
C ALA A 189 20.00 -16.75 -42.05
N LEU A 190 18.85 -17.41 -42.00
CA LEU A 190 18.41 -18.38 -43.01
C LEU A 190 17.65 -17.75 -44.18
N TYR A 191 16.78 -16.78 -43.90
CA TYR A 191 15.81 -16.26 -44.87
C TYR A 191 16.00 -14.77 -45.20
N GLY A 192 16.97 -14.10 -44.56
CA GLY A 192 17.17 -12.66 -44.66
C GLY A 192 16.18 -11.86 -43.81
N GLY A 193 16.32 -10.53 -43.86
CA GLY A 193 15.50 -9.59 -43.09
C GLY A 193 16.20 -9.04 -41.84
N GLY A 194 15.41 -8.72 -40.82
CA GLY A 194 15.91 -8.24 -39.53
C GLY A 194 16.31 -6.76 -39.52
N GLY A 195 16.40 -6.20 -38.30
CA GLY A 195 16.86 -4.83 -38.09
C GLY A 195 18.34 -4.76 -37.69
N PHE A 196 18.72 -3.71 -36.97
CA PHE A 196 20.10 -3.49 -36.54
C PHE A 196 20.59 -4.49 -35.46
N LEU A 197 19.68 -5.10 -34.70
CA LEU A 197 19.99 -6.03 -33.62
C LEU A 197 19.86 -7.48 -34.10
N THR A 198 18.66 -7.86 -34.54
CA THR A 198 18.38 -9.23 -35.01
C THR A 198 19.12 -9.55 -36.31
N GLY A 199 19.22 -8.56 -37.21
CA GLY A 199 19.97 -8.68 -38.47
C GLY A 199 21.47 -8.77 -38.25
N ALA A 200 22.05 -7.97 -37.36
CA ALA A 200 23.49 -8.03 -37.06
C ALA A 200 23.90 -9.36 -36.41
N VAL A 201 23.13 -9.83 -35.43
CA VAL A 201 23.35 -11.15 -34.81
C VAL A 201 23.13 -12.26 -35.84
N GLY A 202 22.09 -12.16 -36.68
CA GLY A 202 21.82 -13.11 -37.74
C GLY A 202 22.93 -13.21 -38.78
N ALA A 203 23.48 -12.08 -39.23
CA ALA A 203 24.61 -12.03 -40.16
C ALA A 203 25.86 -12.69 -39.56
N TRP A 204 26.17 -12.38 -38.31
CA TRP A 204 27.26 -13.04 -37.59
C TRP A 204 27.06 -14.56 -37.50
N MET A 205 25.83 -15.02 -37.21
CA MET A 205 25.50 -16.44 -37.15
C MET A 205 25.63 -17.12 -38.52
N ALA A 206 25.22 -16.46 -39.60
CA ALA A 206 25.34 -16.97 -40.97
C ALA A 206 26.81 -17.16 -41.40
N GLU A 207 27.72 -16.31 -40.93
CA GLU A 207 29.16 -16.41 -41.19
C GLU A 207 29.85 -17.53 -40.38
N HIS A 208 29.36 -17.82 -39.17
CA HIS A 208 30.09 -18.66 -38.20
C HIS A 208 29.45 -20.03 -37.93
N VAL A 209 28.20 -20.26 -38.38
CA VAL A 209 27.44 -21.48 -38.08
C VAL A 209 26.98 -22.12 -39.39
N SER A 210 27.11 -23.45 -39.49
CA SER A 210 26.68 -24.18 -40.69
C SER A 210 25.17 -24.09 -40.88
N THR A 211 24.71 -24.10 -42.13
CA THR A 211 23.27 -24.00 -42.47
C THR A 211 22.44 -25.08 -41.78
N LEU A 212 22.93 -26.32 -41.73
CA LEU A 212 22.24 -27.42 -41.03
C LEU A 212 22.09 -27.14 -39.53
N ALA A 213 23.13 -26.59 -38.89
CA ALA A 213 23.08 -26.22 -37.48
C ALA A 213 22.12 -25.03 -37.27
N LEU A 214 22.08 -24.06 -38.18
CA LEU A 214 21.15 -22.93 -38.13
C LEU A 214 19.69 -23.37 -38.24
N MET A 215 19.36 -24.29 -39.16
CA MET A 215 17.98 -24.82 -39.30
C MET A 215 17.53 -25.54 -38.02
N ASN A 216 18.40 -26.35 -37.41
CA ASN A 216 18.11 -27.01 -36.14
C ASN A 216 17.96 -26.00 -35.00
N LEU A 217 18.82 -24.97 -34.97
CA LEU A 217 18.78 -23.94 -33.94
C LEU A 217 17.55 -23.03 -34.06
N GLU A 218 17.13 -22.67 -35.27
CA GLU A 218 15.90 -21.92 -35.54
C GLU A 218 14.69 -22.65 -34.96
N SER A 219 14.53 -23.92 -35.32
CA SER A 219 13.45 -24.77 -34.81
C SER A 219 13.50 -24.88 -33.28
N ALA A 220 14.67 -25.18 -32.72
CA ALA A 220 14.85 -25.29 -31.27
C ALA A 220 14.55 -23.97 -30.54
N ALA A 221 14.96 -22.82 -31.10
CA ALA A 221 14.75 -21.50 -30.53
C ALA A 221 13.26 -21.12 -30.53
N TRP A 222 12.51 -21.39 -31.61
CA TRP A 222 11.06 -21.17 -31.64
C TRP A 222 10.30 -22.07 -30.66
N TRP A 223 10.68 -23.35 -30.54
CA TRP A 223 10.15 -24.25 -29.51
C TRP A 223 10.44 -23.74 -28.10
N ALA A 224 11.68 -23.33 -27.84
CA ALA A 224 12.09 -22.80 -26.54
C ALA A 224 11.35 -21.49 -26.20
N TYR A 225 11.19 -20.59 -27.18
CA TYR A 225 10.46 -19.33 -27.00
C TYR A 225 8.99 -19.58 -26.65
N SER A 226 8.33 -20.44 -27.42
CA SER A 226 6.94 -20.84 -27.18
C SER A 226 6.77 -21.55 -25.84
N ALA A 227 7.69 -22.44 -25.46
CA ALA A 227 7.68 -23.11 -24.17
C ALA A 227 7.87 -22.13 -23.00
N CYS A 228 8.78 -21.16 -23.11
CA CYS A 228 8.96 -20.12 -22.09
C CYS A 228 7.67 -19.31 -21.89
N LEU A 229 7.02 -18.87 -22.96
CA LEU A 229 5.73 -18.16 -22.87
C LEU A 229 4.63 -19.05 -22.28
N GLY A 230 4.52 -20.29 -22.75
CA GLY A 230 3.54 -21.26 -22.26
C GLY A 230 3.66 -21.52 -20.77
N ILE A 231 4.87 -21.84 -20.29
CA ILE A 231 5.17 -22.07 -18.87
C ILE A 231 4.86 -20.81 -18.06
N PHE A 232 5.27 -19.63 -18.53
CA PHE A 232 4.99 -18.38 -17.85
C PHE A 232 3.49 -18.14 -17.69
N PHE A 233 2.70 -18.29 -18.76
CA PHE A 233 1.25 -18.08 -18.73
C PHE A 233 0.49 -19.09 -17.87
N VAL A 234 0.92 -20.35 -17.83
CA VAL A 234 0.35 -21.34 -16.89
C VAL A 234 0.66 -20.96 -15.43
N ALA A 235 1.89 -20.54 -15.14
CA ALA A 235 2.32 -20.24 -13.78
C ALA A 235 1.81 -18.87 -13.27
N LEU A 236 1.59 -17.91 -14.17
CA LEU A 236 1.22 -16.52 -13.87
C LEU A 236 0.04 -16.42 -12.88
N PRO A 237 -1.15 -17.00 -13.14
CA PRO A 237 -2.32 -16.78 -12.29
C PRO A 237 -2.22 -17.39 -10.88
N PHE A 238 -1.20 -18.22 -10.63
CA PHE A 238 -0.95 -18.88 -9.34
C PHE A 238 0.28 -18.32 -8.60
N SER A 239 0.89 -17.28 -9.14
CA SER A 239 2.14 -16.70 -8.65
C SER A 239 1.98 -15.23 -8.29
N ARG A 240 3.07 -14.59 -7.82
CA ARG A 240 3.09 -13.14 -7.64
C ARG A 240 2.87 -12.31 -8.91
N TYR A 241 2.95 -12.92 -10.10
CA TYR A 241 2.74 -12.23 -11.37
C TYR A 241 1.27 -12.01 -11.71
N MET A 242 0.35 -12.60 -10.94
CA MET A 242 -1.08 -12.29 -11.01
C MET A 242 -1.37 -10.78 -10.93
N HIS A 243 -0.52 -10.01 -10.22
CA HIS A 243 -0.64 -8.55 -10.13
C HIS A 243 -0.72 -7.84 -11.49
N ILE A 244 -0.05 -8.36 -12.52
CA ILE A 244 -0.05 -7.78 -13.88
C ILE A 244 -1.49 -7.59 -14.37
N PHE A 245 -2.36 -8.55 -14.07
CA PHE A 245 -3.75 -8.49 -14.46
C PHE A 245 -4.64 -7.92 -13.36
N THR A 246 -4.40 -8.23 -12.08
CA THR A 246 -5.31 -7.83 -10.98
C THR A 246 -5.16 -6.37 -10.54
N GLU A 247 -4.03 -5.73 -10.81
CA GLU A 247 -3.85 -4.30 -10.51
C GLU A 247 -4.82 -3.43 -11.33
N ILE A 248 -5.06 -3.79 -12.60
CA ILE A 248 -5.97 -3.08 -13.49
C ILE A 248 -7.38 -3.01 -12.89
N PRO A 249 -8.13 -4.11 -12.67
CA PRO A 249 -9.46 -4.04 -12.08
C PRO A 249 -9.43 -3.44 -10.67
N LEU A 250 -8.38 -3.66 -9.87
CA LEU A 250 -8.28 -3.01 -8.56
C LEU A 250 -8.33 -1.47 -8.66
N ILE A 251 -7.61 -0.87 -9.61
CA ILE A 251 -7.65 0.58 -9.85
C ILE A 251 -9.09 1.03 -10.15
N PHE A 252 -9.80 0.36 -11.07
CA PHE A 252 -11.19 0.68 -11.37
C PHE A 252 -12.09 0.58 -10.14
N LEU A 253 -11.98 -0.52 -9.38
CA LEU A 253 -12.78 -0.75 -8.19
C LEU A 253 -12.54 0.33 -7.11
N ARG A 254 -11.29 0.80 -6.93
CA ARG A 254 -11.00 1.92 -6.03
C ARG A 254 -11.60 3.24 -6.50
N HIS A 255 -11.53 3.56 -7.80
CA HIS A 255 -12.18 4.74 -8.36
C HIS A 255 -13.71 4.71 -8.20
N TYR A 256 -14.29 3.51 -8.14
CA TYR A 256 -15.71 3.31 -7.81
C TYR A 256 -15.99 3.27 -6.30
N GLU A 257 -15.02 3.65 -5.48
CA GLU A 257 -15.10 3.77 -4.02
C GLU A 257 -15.41 2.44 -3.31
N LEU A 258 -15.00 1.31 -3.87
CA LEU A 258 -14.98 0.05 -3.13
C LEU A 258 -13.81 0.10 -2.14
N ARG A 259 -14.08 -0.36 -0.90
CA ARG A 259 -13.10 -0.37 0.19
C ARG A 259 -13.18 -1.70 0.93
N SER A 260 -12.05 -2.11 1.50
CA SER A 260 -12.06 -3.20 2.48
C SER A 260 -12.80 -2.77 3.74
N THR A 261 -13.31 -3.75 4.45
CA THR A 261 -13.91 -3.56 5.76
C THR A 261 -13.19 -4.40 6.79
N GLU A 262 -13.56 -4.25 8.07
CA GLU A 262 -13.04 -5.07 9.15
C GLU A 262 -13.45 -6.55 9.04
N LYS A 263 -14.44 -6.88 8.21
CA LYS A 263 -14.76 -8.26 7.85
C LYS A 263 -14.16 -8.59 6.48
N GLU A 264 -13.60 -9.79 6.35
CA GLU A 264 -13.03 -10.25 5.08
C GLU A 264 -14.13 -10.32 4.01
N GLY A 265 -13.83 -9.74 2.84
CA GLY A 265 -14.78 -9.65 1.74
C GLY A 265 -14.13 -9.94 0.39
N SER A 266 -14.96 -10.15 -0.63
CA SER A 266 -14.49 -10.54 -1.96
C SER A 266 -13.56 -9.50 -2.63
N PHE A 267 -13.75 -8.21 -2.32
CA PHE A 267 -12.86 -7.13 -2.77
C PHE A 267 -11.40 -7.32 -2.31
N ASP A 268 -11.18 -7.95 -1.14
CA ASP A 268 -9.85 -8.18 -0.59
C ASP A 268 -9.00 -9.09 -1.49
N HIS A 269 -9.63 -9.99 -2.24
CA HIS A 269 -8.91 -10.88 -3.17
C HIS A 269 -8.19 -10.10 -4.26
N PHE A 270 -8.81 -9.04 -4.81
CA PHE A 270 -8.16 -8.17 -5.78
C PHE A 270 -6.92 -7.50 -5.20
N GLN A 271 -7.02 -7.00 -3.97
CA GLN A 271 -5.91 -6.35 -3.29
C GLN A 271 -4.77 -7.31 -2.93
N VAL A 272 -5.09 -8.49 -2.39
CA VAL A 272 -4.09 -9.50 -2.06
C VAL A 272 -3.35 -9.94 -3.31
N GLU A 273 -4.06 -10.18 -4.42
CA GLU A 273 -3.46 -10.66 -5.67
C GLU A 273 -2.77 -9.56 -6.48
N ALA A 274 -3.14 -8.28 -6.29
CA ALA A 274 -2.43 -7.13 -6.85
C ALA A 274 -1.06 -6.87 -6.18
N CYS A 275 -0.75 -7.50 -5.06
CA CYS A 275 0.57 -7.35 -4.45
C CYS A 275 1.67 -8.03 -5.29
N SER A 276 2.44 -7.24 -6.02
CA SER A 276 3.59 -7.74 -6.78
C SER A 276 4.72 -8.27 -5.92
N ARG A 277 4.65 -8.09 -4.58
CA ARG A 277 5.72 -8.38 -3.60
C ARG A 277 7.03 -7.65 -3.90
N CYS A 278 6.95 -6.41 -4.40
CA CYS A 278 8.12 -5.59 -4.77
C CYS A 278 9.11 -5.35 -3.62
N GLY A 279 8.63 -5.35 -2.37
CA GLY A 279 9.46 -5.17 -1.17
C GLY A 279 9.61 -3.71 -0.70
N ILE A 280 9.05 -2.73 -1.40
CA ILE A 280 9.12 -1.30 -1.01
C ILE A 280 8.59 -1.06 0.41
N CYS A 281 7.60 -1.85 0.85
CA CYS A 281 7.05 -1.75 2.19
C CYS A 281 7.98 -2.28 3.31
N ILE A 282 9.13 -2.88 2.98
CA ILE A 282 10.07 -3.44 3.97
C ILE A 282 10.83 -2.30 4.66
N ASP A 283 11.45 -1.42 3.88
CA ASP A 283 12.36 -0.39 4.38
C ASP A 283 11.70 0.65 5.31
N PRO A 284 10.44 1.10 5.08
CA PRO A 284 9.73 2.01 6.00
C PRO A 284 9.30 1.35 7.33
N CYS A 285 9.39 0.03 7.46
CA CYS A 285 8.90 -0.69 8.62
C CYS A 285 9.93 -0.69 9.76
N GLN A 286 9.63 -0.01 10.88
CA GLN A 286 10.55 0.03 12.03
C GLN A 286 10.76 -1.31 12.73
N LEU A 287 9.81 -2.25 12.62
CA LEU A 287 10.04 -3.62 13.09
C LEU A 287 11.23 -4.26 12.35
N GLN A 288 11.44 -3.88 11.08
CA GLN A 288 12.61 -4.29 10.31
C GLN A 288 13.82 -3.42 10.62
N SER A 289 13.71 -2.11 10.43
CA SER A 289 14.87 -1.21 10.41
C SER A 289 15.51 -1.00 11.78
N VAL A 290 14.73 -1.05 12.86
CA VAL A 290 15.20 -0.85 14.25
C VAL A 290 15.24 -2.16 15.02
N LEU A 291 14.25 -3.05 14.82
CA LEU A 291 14.19 -4.30 15.58
C LEU A 291 14.80 -5.52 14.88
N GLY A 292 15.08 -5.45 13.58
CA GLY A 292 15.63 -6.56 12.82
C GLY A 292 14.65 -7.72 12.60
N ILE A 293 13.34 -7.53 12.81
CA ILE A 293 12.29 -8.52 12.56
C ILE A 293 11.99 -8.51 11.06
N ASN A 294 12.13 -9.64 10.35
CA ASN A 294 12.23 -9.67 8.87
C ASN A 294 11.18 -10.53 8.17
N ASP A 295 10.13 -10.93 8.87
CA ASP A 295 9.15 -11.92 8.42
C ASP A 295 7.69 -11.47 8.62
N VAL A 296 7.47 -10.26 9.14
CA VAL A 296 6.14 -9.74 9.52
C VAL A 296 5.69 -8.54 8.68
N GLN A 297 6.58 -7.96 7.87
CA GLN A 297 6.27 -6.83 6.99
C GLN A 297 5.11 -7.18 6.05
N SER A 298 4.41 -6.15 5.56
CA SER A 298 3.21 -6.32 4.75
C SER A 298 3.38 -7.25 3.55
N VAL A 299 4.56 -7.29 2.91
CA VAL A 299 4.86 -8.22 1.82
C VAL A 299 4.88 -9.70 2.24
N TYR A 300 5.32 -10.00 3.46
CA TYR A 300 5.32 -11.35 4.01
C TYR A 300 3.93 -11.73 4.52
N PHE A 301 3.24 -10.79 5.16
CA PHE A 301 1.84 -10.95 5.54
C PHE A 301 0.94 -11.26 4.32
N LEU A 302 1.04 -10.48 3.24
CA LEU A 302 0.25 -10.70 2.03
C LEU A 302 0.65 -11.98 1.30
N ARG A 303 1.94 -12.36 1.31
CA ARG A 303 2.38 -13.69 0.83
C ARG A 303 1.64 -14.78 1.62
N ASP A 304 1.68 -14.69 2.94
CA ASP A 304 1.13 -15.74 3.79
C ASP A 304 -0.38 -15.83 3.65
N ARG A 305 -1.06 -14.68 3.51
CA ARG A 305 -2.50 -14.63 3.20
C ARG A 305 -2.83 -15.21 1.81
N ARG A 306 -2.10 -14.80 0.76
CA ARG A 306 -2.28 -15.31 -0.62
C ARG A 306 -2.20 -16.83 -0.69
N TYR A 307 -1.21 -17.41 -0.02
CA TYR A 307 -0.95 -18.85 -0.06
C TYR A 307 -1.61 -19.62 1.09
N ARG A 308 -2.53 -19.01 1.84
CA ARG A 308 -3.25 -19.63 2.96
C ARG A 308 -2.35 -20.25 4.03
N MET A 309 -1.26 -19.58 4.34
CA MET A 309 -0.24 -19.95 5.34
C MET A 309 -0.06 -18.84 6.39
N LEU A 310 -1.06 -17.96 6.53
CA LEU A 310 -1.06 -16.88 7.51
C LEU A 310 -1.15 -17.43 8.93
N ARG A 311 -0.25 -16.97 9.79
CA ARG A 311 -0.21 -17.28 11.22
C ARG A 311 -0.59 -16.06 12.02
N LEU A 312 -1.27 -16.27 13.15
CA LEU A 312 -1.68 -15.19 14.05
C LEU A 312 -0.48 -14.36 14.53
N ALA A 313 0.65 -15.01 14.88
CA ALA A 313 1.89 -14.32 15.26
C ALA A 313 2.39 -13.33 14.18
N THR A 314 2.25 -13.67 12.90
CA THR A 314 2.62 -12.80 11.78
C THR A 314 1.63 -11.64 11.64
N ALA A 315 0.34 -11.89 11.84
CA ALA A 315 -0.70 -10.86 11.79
C ALA A 315 -0.60 -9.88 12.97
N ASP A 316 -0.33 -10.37 14.18
CA ASP A 316 -0.28 -9.61 15.43
C ASP A 316 1.00 -8.81 15.60
N ASN A 317 2.11 -9.26 15.01
CA ASN A 317 3.37 -8.52 15.03
C ASN A 317 3.40 -7.40 13.98
N CYS A 318 2.54 -6.40 14.16
CA CYS A 318 2.47 -5.19 13.35
C CYS A 318 2.05 -4.00 14.20
N LEU A 319 2.74 -2.86 14.03
CA LEU A 319 2.39 -1.61 14.71
C LEU A 319 1.11 -0.96 14.15
N MET A 320 0.55 -1.46 13.04
CA MET A 320 -0.61 -0.88 12.34
C MET A 320 -0.46 0.61 12.00
N CYS A 321 0.77 1.10 11.86
CA CYS A 321 1.05 2.53 11.76
C CYS A 321 0.78 3.13 10.37
N GLY A 322 0.56 2.31 9.32
CA GLY A 322 0.23 2.77 7.97
C GLY A 322 1.40 3.18 7.07
N ARG A 323 2.65 3.27 7.57
CA ARG A 323 3.81 3.69 6.74
C ARG A 323 4.03 2.82 5.49
N CYS A 324 3.72 1.53 5.59
CA CYS A 324 3.83 0.61 4.47
C CYS A 324 2.74 0.84 3.40
N ALA A 325 1.56 1.32 3.79
CA ALA A 325 0.47 1.64 2.88
C ALA A 325 0.81 2.90 2.08
N GLU A 326 1.30 3.95 2.76
CA GLU A 326 1.75 5.19 2.10
C GLU A 326 2.84 4.99 1.05
N LYS A 327 3.73 4.01 1.27
CA LYS A 327 4.81 3.70 0.33
C LYS A 327 4.42 2.62 -0.69
N CYS A 328 3.20 2.09 -0.63
CA CYS A 328 2.76 1.05 -1.55
C CYS A 328 2.49 1.66 -2.94
N PRO A 329 3.24 1.27 -4.00
CA PRO A 329 2.98 1.82 -5.33
C PRO A 329 1.60 1.42 -5.85
N VAL A 330 1.12 0.24 -5.46
CA VAL A 330 -0.18 -0.30 -5.86
C VAL A 330 -1.31 0.31 -5.04
N ASP A 331 -1.06 0.97 -3.90
CA ASP A 331 -2.09 1.50 -2.99
C ASP A 331 -3.05 0.43 -2.45
N ILE A 332 -2.44 -0.59 -1.82
CA ILE A 332 -3.18 -1.66 -1.12
C ILE A 332 -3.52 -1.17 0.29
N ASP A 333 -4.75 -1.42 0.75
CA ASP A 333 -5.19 -1.14 2.12
C ASP A 333 -4.64 -2.18 3.11
N LEU A 334 -3.34 -2.08 3.37
CA LEU A 334 -2.58 -3.05 4.17
C LEU A 334 -3.05 -3.14 5.61
N ASN A 335 -3.51 -2.03 6.19
CA ASN A 335 -3.97 -2.00 7.57
C ASN A 335 -5.33 -2.71 7.67
N THR A 336 -6.30 -2.40 6.80
CA THR A 336 -7.62 -3.05 6.87
C THR A 336 -7.53 -4.54 6.54
N LEU A 337 -6.72 -4.94 5.55
CA LEU A 337 -6.46 -6.35 5.27
C LEU A 337 -5.86 -7.08 6.47
N ARG A 338 -4.99 -6.42 7.25
CA ARG A 338 -4.45 -7.02 8.47
C ARG A 338 -5.49 -7.12 9.57
N LEU A 339 -6.30 -6.06 9.75
CA LEU A 339 -7.40 -6.03 10.70
C LEU A 339 -8.40 -7.16 10.44
N ASN A 340 -8.86 -7.32 9.20
CA ASN A 340 -9.86 -8.35 8.90
C ASN A 340 -9.32 -9.78 8.96
N SER A 341 -8.01 -9.97 8.76
CA SER A 341 -7.36 -11.25 9.02
C SER A 341 -7.33 -11.55 10.52
N ARG A 342 -7.03 -10.55 11.37
CA ARG A 342 -7.09 -10.70 12.83
C ARG A 342 -8.51 -10.99 13.30
N ASP A 343 -9.50 -10.29 12.74
CA ASP A 343 -10.93 -10.56 13.00
C ASP A 343 -11.29 -12.01 12.71
N THR A 344 -10.98 -12.48 11.51
CA THR A 344 -11.25 -13.86 11.08
C THR A 344 -10.60 -14.90 12.00
N MET A 345 -9.43 -14.59 12.58
CA MET A 345 -8.69 -15.50 13.44
C MET A 345 -9.04 -15.42 14.93
N ARG A 346 -9.63 -14.31 15.42
CA ARG A 346 -9.78 -14.05 16.86
C ARG A 346 -11.20 -13.67 17.30
N ASN A 347 -12.00 -13.05 16.44
CA ASN A 347 -13.30 -12.53 16.83
C ASN A 347 -14.23 -13.65 17.31
N VAL A 348 -14.83 -13.46 18.48
CA VAL A 348 -15.84 -14.36 19.03
C VAL A 348 -17.19 -13.65 18.98
N PRO A 349 -18.08 -14.03 18.05
CA PRO A 349 -19.41 -13.44 17.98
C PRO A 349 -20.18 -13.63 19.29
N ASP A 350 -20.97 -12.63 19.65
CA ASP A 350 -21.88 -12.66 20.82
C ASP A 350 -21.25 -12.92 22.18
N GLU A 351 -19.98 -12.54 22.37
CA GLU A 351 -19.33 -12.60 23.66
C GLU A 351 -20.03 -11.70 24.71
N LYS A 352 -20.37 -12.28 25.88
CA LYS A 352 -21.06 -11.60 26.99
C LYS A 352 -20.14 -10.88 27.98
N ARG A 353 -18.82 -10.90 27.75
CA ARG A 353 -17.79 -10.28 28.63
C ARG A 353 -18.06 -8.80 28.92
N TYR A 354 -18.78 -8.12 28.02
CA TYR A 354 -19.02 -6.69 28.03
C TYR A 354 -20.45 -6.28 28.40
N ASP A 355 -21.27 -7.20 28.90
CA ASP A 355 -22.67 -6.88 29.26
C ASP A 355 -22.78 -6.01 30.54
N TYR A 356 -21.70 -5.88 31.33
CA TYR A 356 -21.63 -5.06 32.54
C TYR A 356 -21.74 -3.53 32.28
N PHE A 357 -21.70 -3.10 31.01
CA PHE A 357 -21.86 -1.68 30.67
C PHE A 357 -23.28 -1.15 30.89
N LYS A 358 -24.29 -2.02 30.97
CA LYS A 358 -25.69 -1.60 31.11
C LYS A 358 -25.90 -0.81 32.40
N GLY A 359 -26.39 0.43 32.27
CA GLY A 359 -26.70 1.30 33.40
C GLY A 359 -25.49 1.96 34.06
N LEU A 360 -24.28 1.79 33.51
CA LEU A 360 -23.11 2.53 33.94
C LEU A 360 -23.19 3.96 33.37
N ASP A 361 -23.04 4.98 34.21
CA ASP A 361 -22.81 6.36 33.80
C ASP A 361 -21.86 6.98 34.83
N ARG A 362 -20.63 7.25 34.41
CA ARG A 362 -19.57 7.84 35.25
C ARG A 362 -19.19 9.24 34.76
N SER A 363 -20.03 9.82 33.91
CA SER A 363 -19.82 11.17 33.40
C SER A 363 -20.17 12.22 34.46
N SER A 364 -19.65 13.44 34.28
CA SER A 364 -19.90 14.54 35.21
C SER A 364 -19.83 15.90 34.52
N GLY A 365 -20.37 16.93 35.17
CA GLY A 365 -20.47 18.27 34.61
C GLY A 365 -21.64 18.43 33.65
N GLU A 366 -21.81 19.64 33.14
CA GLU A 366 -22.85 20.04 32.20
C GLU A 366 -22.23 20.88 31.10
N GLY A 367 -22.80 20.84 29.88
CA GLY A 367 -22.27 21.60 28.76
C GLY A 367 -22.59 20.98 27.40
N LYS A 368 -22.52 21.80 26.34
CA LYS A 368 -22.68 21.33 24.95
C LYS A 368 -21.39 20.78 24.36
N VAL A 369 -20.25 21.10 24.97
CA VAL A 369 -18.95 20.56 24.64
C VAL A 369 -18.68 19.37 25.57
N GLY A 370 -18.63 18.17 25.00
CA GLY A 370 -18.23 16.96 25.67
C GLY A 370 -16.72 16.74 25.54
N TYR A 371 -16.04 16.38 26.63
CA TYR A 371 -14.64 15.94 26.58
C TYR A 371 -14.50 14.46 26.94
N PHE A 372 -13.88 13.71 26.03
CA PHE A 372 -13.52 12.31 26.21
C PHE A 372 -12.00 12.18 26.30
N ALA A 373 -11.49 11.97 27.52
CA ALA A 373 -10.07 11.81 27.76
C ALA A 373 -9.55 10.51 27.13
N GLY A 374 -10.28 9.41 27.31
CA GLY A 374 -9.87 8.08 26.94
C GLY A 374 -8.81 7.50 27.87
N CYS A 375 -8.57 6.20 27.72
CA CYS A 375 -7.69 5.43 28.59
C CYS A 375 -6.25 5.98 28.66
N MET A 376 -5.69 6.45 27.54
CA MET A 376 -4.31 6.92 27.51
C MET A 376 -4.13 8.29 28.16
N THR A 377 -5.10 9.20 28.01
CA THR A 377 -5.06 10.51 28.68
C THR A 377 -5.26 10.37 30.18
N LEU A 378 -6.14 9.46 30.63
CA LEU A 378 -6.29 9.16 32.06
C LEU A 378 -4.99 8.63 32.68
N LEU A 379 -4.15 7.94 31.90
CA LEU A 379 -2.80 7.51 32.32
C LEU A 379 -1.72 8.60 32.15
N THR A 380 -2.07 9.78 31.65
CA THR A 380 -1.16 10.93 31.46
C THR A 380 -1.80 12.21 32.03
N PRO A 381 -1.89 12.31 33.38
CA PRO A 381 -2.75 13.30 34.06
C PRO A 381 -2.42 14.76 33.73
N ARG A 382 -1.16 15.06 33.36
CA ARG A 382 -0.77 16.41 32.91
C ARG A 382 -1.53 16.87 31.66
N THR A 383 -1.84 15.97 30.73
CA THR A 383 -2.61 16.30 29.52
C THR A 383 -4.05 16.64 29.87
N MET A 384 -4.68 15.87 30.77
CA MET A 384 -6.04 16.17 31.24
C MET A 384 -6.10 17.50 32.01
N SER A 385 -5.12 17.75 32.89
CA SER A 385 -5.04 19.01 33.63
C SER A 385 -4.82 20.22 32.71
N ALA A 386 -4.00 20.06 31.67
CA ALA A 386 -3.81 21.11 30.67
C ALA A 386 -5.08 21.42 29.90
N MET A 387 -5.84 20.39 29.49
CA MET A 387 -7.15 20.59 28.85
C MET A 387 -8.17 21.28 29.78
N ASP A 388 -8.22 20.92 31.07
CA ASP A 388 -9.07 21.62 32.06
C ASP A 388 -8.73 23.12 32.13
N LYS A 389 -7.42 23.48 32.14
CA LYS A 389 -6.98 24.88 32.10
C LYS A 389 -7.40 25.58 30.81
N VAL A 390 -7.24 24.93 29.65
CA VAL A 390 -7.66 25.47 28.35
C VAL A 390 -9.16 25.74 28.32
N PHE A 391 -9.99 24.80 28.78
CA PHE A 391 -11.44 24.98 28.83
C PHE A 391 -11.84 26.14 29.74
N ARG A 392 -11.24 26.25 30.93
CA ARG A 392 -11.51 27.36 31.86
C ARG A 392 -11.09 28.71 31.28
N ALA A 393 -9.92 28.79 30.66
CA ALA A 393 -9.44 30.01 30.03
C ALA A 393 -10.33 30.45 28.86
N ALA A 394 -10.94 29.49 28.16
CA ALA A 394 -11.90 29.75 27.09
C ALA A 394 -13.35 29.99 27.55
N GLY A 395 -13.61 29.90 28.86
CA GLY A 395 -14.95 29.99 29.44
C GLY A 395 -15.89 28.88 28.96
N GLU A 396 -15.38 27.68 28.68
CA GLU A 396 -16.20 26.54 28.25
C GLU A 396 -16.82 25.79 29.42
N GLU A 397 -18.14 25.60 29.36
CA GLU A 397 -18.87 24.64 30.18
C GLU A 397 -18.75 23.25 29.53
N VAL A 398 -18.13 22.31 30.24
CA VAL A 398 -17.74 21.01 29.70
C VAL A 398 -18.43 19.87 30.44
N TRP A 399 -19.07 19.00 29.65
CA TRP A 399 -19.48 17.67 30.09
C TRP A 399 -18.30 16.69 29.94
N TRP A 400 -17.91 16.05 31.03
CA TRP A 400 -16.78 15.11 31.07
C TRP A 400 -17.28 13.69 30.95
N ALA A 401 -16.95 13.02 29.84
CA ALA A 401 -17.45 11.67 29.56
C ALA A 401 -16.86 10.60 30.51
N ASP A 402 -15.58 10.75 30.88
CA ASP A 402 -14.80 9.69 31.52
C ASP A 402 -13.75 10.17 32.52
N ARG A 403 -13.91 11.37 33.10
CA ARG A 403 -12.94 11.98 34.05
C ARG A 403 -12.63 11.09 35.25
N GLU A 404 -13.62 10.34 35.75
CA GLU A 404 -13.47 9.39 36.86
C GLU A 404 -13.34 7.93 36.38
N GLY A 405 -12.99 7.74 35.11
CA GLY A 405 -12.99 6.45 34.43
C GLY A 405 -14.29 6.20 33.68
N GLY A 406 -14.18 5.51 32.54
CA GLY A 406 -15.31 5.23 31.66
C GLY A 406 -15.06 4.02 30.77
N VAL A 407 -15.95 3.79 29.82
CA VAL A 407 -15.81 2.70 28.84
C VAL A 407 -14.87 3.14 27.73
N CYS A 408 -13.90 2.29 27.40
CA CYS A 408 -12.92 2.56 26.34
C CYS A 408 -13.62 2.84 25.00
N CYS A 409 -12.98 3.61 24.12
CA CYS A 409 -13.47 3.92 22.78
C CYS A 409 -13.63 2.69 21.86
N GLY A 410 -13.18 1.50 22.27
CA GLY A 410 -13.31 0.23 21.52
C GLY A 410 -12.17 -0.03 20.53
N ARG A 411 -11.37 0.99 20.18
CA ARG A 411 -10.30 0.88 19.18
C ARG A 411 -9.24 -0.20 19.47
N PRO A 412 -8.76 -0.41 20.72
CA PRO A 412 -7.80 -1.48 21.01
C PRO A 412 -8.34 -2.88 20.72
N LEU A 413 -9.61 -3.15 21.07
CA LEU A 413 -10.26 -4.43 20.77
C LEU A 413 -10.42 -4.63 19.27
N LYS A 414 -10.88 -3.59 18.56
CA LYS A 414 -10.97 -3.61 17.10
C LYS A 414 -9.61 -3.98 16.49
N LEU A 415 -8.55 -3.27 16.86
CA LEU A 415 -7.19 -3.54 16.35
C LEU A 415 -6.66 -4.93 16.68
N ALA A 416 -7.08 -5.53 17.79
CA ALA A 416 -6.77 -6.91 18.14
C ALA A 416 -7.54 -7.94 17.29
N GLY A 417 -8.59 -7.53 16.57
CA GLY A 417 -9.49 -8.42 15.84
C GLY A 417 -10.76 -8.79 16.61
N GLU A 418 -11.03 -8.20 17.77
CA GLU A 418 -12.26 -8.44 18.54
C GLU A 418 -13.33 -7.40 18.17
N THR A 419 -13.74 -7.37 16.89
CA THR A 419 -14.57 -6.29 16.34
C THR A 419 -15.98 -6.25 16.92
N ASP A 420 -16.61 -7.40 17.22
CA ASP A 420 -17.96 -7.42 17.80
C ASP A 420 -17.99 -6.87 19.22
N SER A 421 -16.98 -7.21 20.02
CA SER A 421 -16.76 -6.67 21.35
C SER A 421 -16.46 -5.17 21.31
N ALA A 422 -15.67 -4.73 20.34
CA ALA A 422 -15.42 -3.31 20.10
C ALA A 422 -16.74 -2.57 19.81
N ARG A 423 -17.58 -3.07 18.89
CA ARG A 423 -18.88 -2.48 18.54
C ARG A 423 -19.83 -2.35 19.74
N ARG A 424 -19.79 -3.29 20.70
CA ARG A 424 -20.57 -3.18 21.96
C ARG A 424 -20.14 -1.95 22.78
N MET A 425 -18.84 -1.72 22.94
CA MET A 425 -18.32 -0.52 23.61
C MET A 425 -18.72 0.76 22.87
N MET A 426 -18.64 0.75 21.54
CA MET A 426 -18.98 1.91 20.72
C MET A 426 -20.44 2.29 20.83
N ARG A 427 -21.36 1.31 20.81
CA ARG A 427 -22.80 1.56 21.02
C ARG A 427 -23.09 2.18 22.37
N TYR A 428 -22.52 1.62 23.45
CA TYR A 428 -22.68 2.19 24.79
C TYR A 428 -22.24 3.66 24.85
N ASN A 429 -21.05 3.98 24.33
CA ASN A 429 -20.54 5.35 24.34
C ASN A 429 -21.39 6.27 23.45
N THR A 430 -21.88 5.79 22.31
CA THR A 430 -22.79 6.54 21.43
C THR A 430 -24.08 6.92 22.15
N ASP A 431 -24.68 5.97 22.87
CA ASP A 431 -25.90 6.20 23.65
C ASP A 431 -25.64 7.19 24.79
N LEU A 432 -24.49 7.08 25.47
CA LEU A 432 -24.07 8.01 26.51
C LEU A 432 -23.94 9.44 25.98
N PHE A 433 -23.25 9.64 24.85
CA PHE A 433 -23.07 10.97 24.25
C PHE A 433 -24.40 11.60 23.85
N ARG A 434 -25.31 10.81 23.25
CA ARG A 434 -26.64 11.28 22.85
C ARG A 434 -27.53 11.61 24.04
N LYS A 435 -27.49 10.79 25.11
CA LYS A 435 -28.26 10.99 26.35
C LYS A 435 -27.97 12.37 26.97
N HIS A 436 -26.72 12.82 26.93
CA HIS A 436 -26.29 14.09 27.51
C HIS A 436 -26.39 15.28 26.56
N GLY A 437 -26.86 15.08 25.32
CA GLY A 437 -27.23 16.16 24.40
C GLY A 437 -26.08 17.10 24.02
N ILE A 438 -24.84 16.59 24.00
CA ILE A 438 -23.67 17.32 23.52
C ILE A 438 -23.76 17.56 22.01
N THR A 439 -23.18 18.66 21.53
CA THR A 439 -23.10 18.98 20.09
C THR A 439 -21.68 18.87 19.54
N THR A 440 -20.68 18.90 20.43
CA THR A 440 -19.27 18.77 20.08
C THR A 440 -18.60 17.79 21.02
N LEU A 441 -17.90 16.80 20.48
CA LEU A 441 -17.10 15.83 21.23
C LEU A 441 -15.62 16.11 20.98
N VAL A 442 -14.90 16.57 21.99
CA VAL A 442 -13.47 16.84 21.96
C VAL A 442 -12.71 15.68 22.61
N THR A 443 -11.63 15.22 21.98
CA THR A 443 -10.74 14.21 22.57
C THR A 443 -9.27 14.58 22.42
N SER A 444 -8.48 14.25 23.45
CA SER A 444 -7.02 14.44 23.41
C SER A 444 -6.26 13.28 22.77
N CYS A 445 -6.96 12.21 22.40
CA CYS A 445 -6.33 10.99 21.91
C CYS A 445 -6.68 10.72 20.44
N PRO A 446 -5.70 10.70 19.52
CA PRO A 446 -5.95 10.40 18.10
C PRO A 446 -6.54 9.01 17.85
N ILE A 447 -6.25 8.04 18.72
CA ILE A 447 -6.83 6.69 18.66
C ILE A 447 -8.35 6.75 18.88
N CYS A 448 -8.80 7.61 19.80
CA CYS A 448 -10.21 7.84 20.07
C CYS A 448 -10.86 8.65 18.94
N LEU A 449 -10.21 9.73 18.49
CA LEU A 449 -10.67 10.55 17.37
C LEU A 449 -11.00 9.69 16.14
N LYS A 450 -10.04 8.85 15.74
CA LYS A 450 -10.18 8.05 14.53
C LYS A 450 -11.36 7.09 14.61
N VAL A 451 -11.48 6.34 15.71
CA VAL A 451 -12.60 5.41 15.87
C VAL A 451 -13.94 6.13 15.96
N PHE A 452 -13.99 7.30 16.62
CA PHE A 452 -15.22 8.11 16.66
C PHE A 452 -15.65 8.62 15.29
N ARG A 453 -14.70 8.99 14.41
CA ARG A 453 -15.02 9.45 13.05
C ARG A 453 -15.32 8.32 12.07
N GLU A 454 -14.66 7.18 12.22
CA GLU A 454 -14.78 6.05 11.27
C GLU A 454 -15.93 5.09 11.60
N ASP A 455 -16.18 4.84 12.89
CA ASP A 455 -16.98 3.69 13.34
C ASP A 455 -18.20 4.06 14.19
N TYR A 456 -18.25 5.25 14.78
CA TYR A 456 -19.37 5.65 15.62
C TYR A 456 -20.46 6.35 14.81
N GLU A 457 -21.71 6.10 15.19
CA GLU A 457 -22.88 6.78 14.62
C GLU A 457 -23.17 8.08 15.38
N LEU A 458 -22.37 9.13 15.15
CA LEU A 458 -22.48 10.41 15.87
C LEU A 458 -23.13 11.53 15.04
N ALA A 459 -24.18 11.20 14.29
CA ALA A 459 -24.92 12.21 13.52
C ALA A 459 -25.39 13.37 14.42
N GLY A 460 -25.04 14.61 14.04
CA GLY A 460 -25.35 15.83 14.80
C GLY A 460 -24.34 16.19 15.90
N ILE A 461 -23.32 15.37 16.15
CA ILE A 461 -22.24 15.65 17.09
C ILE A 461 -20.94 15.82 16.31
N GLU A 462 -20.34 17.01 16.38
CA GLU A 462 -19.06 17.29 15.75
C GLU A 462 -17.91 16.68 16.56
N VAL A 463 -17.10 15.81 15.97
CA VAL A 463 -15.98 15.17 16.65
C VAL A 463 -14.66 15.85 16.29
N LEU A 464 -13.97 16.40 17.30
CA LEU A 464 -12.74 17.15 17.13
C LEU A 464 -11.60 16.60 17.99
N HIS A 465 -10.41 16.61 17.43
CA HIS A 465 -9.19 16.46 18.20
C HIS A 465 -8.91 17.75 18.98
N HIS A 466 -8.24 17.64 20.13
CA HIS A 466 -7.86 18.81 20.90
C HIS A 466 -7.01 19.82 20.10
N SER A 467 -6.20 19.36 19.12
CA SER A 467 -5.46 20.28 18.25
C SER A 467 -6.38 21.15 17.37
N GLU A 468 -7.42 20.55 16.77
CA GLU A 468 -8.42 21.27 15.98
C GLU A 468 -9.24 22.22 16.87
N TYR A 469 -9.61 21.75 18.06
CA TYR A 469 -10.43 22.52 19.00
C TYR A 469 -9.68 23.72 19.58
N ILE A 470 -8.45 23.53 20.03
CA ILE A 470 -7.60 24.61 20.55
C ILE A 470 -7.38 25.65 19.45
N LEU A 471 -7.04 25.23 18.23
CA LEU A 471 -6.87 26.16 17.11
C LEU A 471 -8.13 26.97 16.83
N ARG A 472 -9.30 26.33 16.92
CA ARG A 472 -10.60 27.01 16.78
C ARG A 472 -10.79 28.07 17.86
N LEU A 473 -10.46 27.77 19.12
CA LEU A 473 -10.57 28.72 20.22
C LEU A 473 -9.62 29.91 20.06
N ILE A 474 -8.38 29.66 19.64
CA ILE A 474 -7.39 30.72 19.35
C ILE A 474 -7.90 31.63 18.24
N ARG A 475 -8.33 31.05 17.10
CA ARG A 475 -8.84 31.81 15.95
C ARG A 475 -10.11 32.59 16.26
N ALA A 476 -10.93 32.10 17.19
CA ALA A 476 -12.12 32.80 17.66
C ALA A 476 -11.84 33.91 18.69
N GLY A 477 -10.57 34.12 19.08
CA GLY A 477 -10.20 35.07 20.13
C GLY A 477 -10.68 34.67 21.53
N ARG A 478 -11.10 33.41 21.72
CA ARG A 478 -11.56 32.88 23.00
C ARG A 478 -10.43 32.30 23.84
N LEU A 479 -9.26 32.06 23.25
CA LEU A 479 -8.08 31.58 23.94
C LEU A 479 -6.90 32.46 23.54
N ASP A 480 -6.44 33.29 24.49
CA ASP A 480 -5.29 34.17 24.28
C ASP A 480 -4.01 33.46 24.74
N VAL A 481 -3.03 33.41 23.84
CA VAL A 481 -1.75 32.72 24.06
C VAL A 481 -0.58 33.64 23.71
N VAL A 482 0.50 33.51 24.47
CA VAL A 482 1.74 34.26 24.27
C VAL A 482 2.72 33.41 23.47
N HIS A 483 3.22 33.99 22.37
CA HIS A 483 4.35 33.42 21.65
C HIS A 483 5.64 33.63 22.46
N GLY A 484 6.24 32.54 22.94
CA GLY A 484 7.52 32.54 23.65
C GLY A 484 8.72 32.27 22.74
N PRO A 485 9.96 32.34 23.26
CA PRO A 485 11.18 32.03 22.51
C PRO A 485 11.50 30.52 22.46
N THR A 486 10.69 29.67 23.10
CA THR A 486 10.96 28.23 23.18
C THR A 486 10.87 27.58 21.80
N ARG A 487 11.86 26.76 21.48
CA ARG A 487 11.92 25.97 20.25
C ARG A 487 11.38 24.57 20.48
N PHE A 488 10.37 24.21 19.71
CA PHE A 488 9.67 22.94 19.77
C PHE A 488 10.00 22.09 18.54
N THR A 489 10.00 20.77 18.70
CA THR A 489 9.90 19.84 17.57
C THR A 489 8.65 19.00 17.71
N TYR A 490 8.03 18.61 16.60
CA TYR A 490 6.75 17.91 16.62
C TYR A 490 6.87 16.47 16.14
N HIS A 491 6.32 15.55 16.93
CA HIS A 491 6.09 14.17 16.53
C HIS A 491 4.64 13.97 16.05
N ASP A 492 4.48 13.74 14.74
CA ASP A 492 3.20 13.40 14.11
C ASP A 492 2.68 12.01 14.56
N PRO A 493 1.59 11.94 15.35
CA PRO A 493 1.00 10.67 15.74
C PRO A 493 0.40 9.95 14.52
N CYS A 494 0.68 8.65 14.38
CA CYS A 494 0.25 7.88 13.21
C CYS A 494 -1.28 7.87 12.96
N GLU A 495 -2.11 7.82 14.01
CA GLU A 495 -3.57 7.84 13.86
C GLU A 495 -4.13 9.26 13.62
N LEU A 496 -3.39 10.32 14.00
CA LEU A 496 -3.78 11.72 13.75
C LEU A 496 -3.45 12.12 12.32
N GLY A 497 -2.19 11.92 11.93
CA GLY A 497 -1.68 12.20 10.60
C GLY A 497 -2.22 11.21 9.57
N ARG A 498 -1.53 10.07 9.37
CA ARG A 498 -1.93 9.08 8.34
C ARG A 498 -3.34 8.54 8.54
N GLY A 499 -3.82 8.50 9.77
CA GLY A 499 -5.14 7.97 10.09
C GLY A 499 -6.30 8.95 9.90
N SER A 500 -6.10 10.26 10.10
CA SER A 500 -7.19 11.24 10.10
C SER A 500 -6.92 12.47 9.22
N GLY A 501 -5.76 12.54 8.56
CA GLY A 501 -5.36 13.64 7.68
C GLY A 501 -5.00 14.95 8.40
N ILE A 502 -4.90 14.94 9.73
CA ILE A 502 -4.65 16.13 10.55
C ILE A 502 -3.15 16.30 10.71
N TYR A 503 -2.61 17.32 10.06
CA TYR A 503 -1.18 17.67 10.07
C TYR A 503 -0.97 19.13 10.41
N ASP A 504 -1.77 20.03 9.82
CA ASP A 504 -1.49 21.46 9.89
C ASP A 504 -2.00 22.09 11.20
N GLU A 505 -3.08 21.55 11.78
CA GLU A 505 -3.68 22.09 12.99
C GLU A 505 -2.76 22.02 14.22
N PRO A 506 -2.10 20.88 14.53
CA PRO A 506 -1.10 20.84 15.60
C PRO A 506 0.04 21.83 15.39
N ARG A 507 0.49 22.02 14.15
CA ARG A 507 1.61 22.92 13.81
C ARG A 507 1.23 24.37 14.05
N ALA A 508 0.06 24.80 13.56
CA ALA A 508 -0.46 26.14 13.77
C ALA A 508 -0.66 26.46 15.28
N VAL A 509 -1.01 25.47 16.10
CA VAL A 509 -1.10 25.64 17.55
C VAL A 509 0.28 25.79 18.19
N ILE A 510 1.28 25.02 17.75
CA ILE A 510 2.67 25.16 18.24
C ILE A 510 3.23 26.54 17.87
N GLU A 511 3.04 26.96 16.62
CA GLU A 511 3.51 28.26 16.11
C GLU A 511 2.82 29.45 16.79
N ALA A 512 1.65 29.26 17.42
CA ALA A 512 1.01 30.29 18.23
C ALA A 512 1.71 30.51 19.58
N VAL A 513 2.48 29.53 20.08
CA VAL A 513 3.12 29.57 21.41
C VAL A 513 4.65 29.56 21.38
N GLY A 514 5.28 29.22 20.26
CA GLY A 514 6.73 29.24 20.08
C GLY A 514 7.18 28.85 18.67
N GLU A 515 8.47 28.57 18.50
CA GLU A 515 9.07 28.25 17.21
C GLU A 515 9.02 26.73 16.92
N LEU A 516 8.59 26.33 15.73
CA LEU A 516 8.55 24.92 15.31
C LEU A 516 9.76 24.55 14.43
N LEU A 517 10.52 23.54 14.87
CA LEU A 517 11.60 22.91 14.14
C LEU A 517 11.18 21.51 13.65
N GLU A 518 10.99 21.39 12.33
CA GLU A 518 10.53 20.14 11.70
C GLU A 518 11.64 19.08 11.64
N PRO A 519 11.38 17.83 12.06
CA PRO A 519 12.32 16.73 11.89
C PRO A 519 12.40 16.26 10.44
N ALA A 520 13.45 15.49 10.13
CA ALA A 520 13.67 14.96 8.79
C ALA A 520 12.51 14.08 8.28
N GLN A 521 11.96 13.21 9.13
CA GLN A 521 10.75 12.44 8.85
C GLN A 521 9.55 13.07 9.56
N THR A 522 8.83 13.87 8.80
CA THR A 522 7.61 14.56 9.24
C THR A 522 6.38 14.09 8.44
N ARG A 523 5.18 14.47 8.89
CA ARG A 523 3.88 14.19 8.26
C ARG A 523 3.67 12.69 8.00
N GLU A 524 3.30 12.30 6.77
CA GLU A 524 3.05 10.91 6.39
C GLU A 524 4.30 10.02 6.54
N ASN A 525 5.49 10.62 6.52
CA ASN A 525 6.77 9.90 6.65
C ASN A 525 7.16 9.62 8.10
N ALA A 526 6.53 10.29 9.08
CA ALA A 526 6.87 10.21 10.49
C ALA A 526 6.87 8.76 11.03
N PRO A 527 7.90 8.37 11.81
CA PRO A 527 7.97 7.05 12.41
C PRO A 527 6.87 6.83 13.46
N CYS A 528 6.54 5.58 13.74
CA CYS A 528 5.69 5.19 14.87
C CYS A 528 6.49 5.25 16.17
N CYS A 529 5.89 5.76 17.25
CA CYS A 529 6.47 5.78 18.60
C CYS A 529 6.76 4.39 19.21
N GLY A 530 6.29 3.30 18.58
CA GLY A 530 6.58 1.92 18.98
C GLY A 530 5.59 1.28 19.95
N SER A 531 4.87 2.07 20.76
CA SER A 531 3.89 1.53 21.74
C SER A 531 2.48 1.31 21.17
N SER A 532 2.37 0.87 19.92
CA SER A 532 1.06 0.65 19.28
C SER A 532 0.19 -0.33 20.06
N VAL A 533 -1.06 0.07 20.35
CA VAL A 533 -2.07 -0.81 20.98
C VAL A 533 -2.46 -2.00 20.11
N ALA A 534 -2.01 -2.03 18.84
CA ALA A 534 -2.26 -3.11 17.90
C ALA A 534 -1.17 -4.19 17.89
N ASN A 535 -0.01 -3.95 18.49
CA ASN A 535 1.08 -4.93 18.51
C ASN A 535 1.17 -5.58 19.89
N THR A 536 0.99 -6.89 19.93
CA THR A 536 1.07 -7.71 21.16
C THR A 536 2.30 -8.61 21.19
N ALA A 537 3.16 -8.54 20.17
CA ALA A 537 4.25 -9.49 19.95
C ALA A 537 5.62 -8.96 20.36
N ILE A 538 5.85 -7.64 20.29
CA ILE A 538 7.14 -7.06 20.68
C ILE A 538 7.21 -6.82 22.19
N SER A 539 8.39 -7.06 22.77
CA SER A 539 8.63 -6.86 24.20
C SER A 539 8.66 -5.37 24.57
N ASP A 540 8.48 -5.08 25.86
CA ASP A 540 8.58 -3.72 26.38
C ASP A 540 9.93 -3.07 26.07
N GLY A 541 11.05 -3.81 26.22
CA GLY A 541 12.38 -3.32 25.84
C GLY A 541 12.49 -3.01 24.34
N GLN A 542 11.84 -3.79 23.47
CA GLN A 542 11.78 -3.49 22.03
C GLN A 542 10.96 -2.23 21.74
N GLN A 543 9.86 -1.99 22.47
CA GLN A 543 9.11 -0.73 22.36
C GLN A 543 9.97 0.47 22.75
N VAL A 544 10.76 0.35 23.83
CA VAL A 544 11.69 1.42 24.25
C VAL A 544 12.73 1.70 23.16
N ARG A 545 13.32 0.68 22.52
CA ARG A 545 14.25 0.92 21.42
C ARG A 545 13.62 1.64 20.23
N LEU A 546 12.35 1.34 19.92
CA LEU A 546 11.61 2.07 18.89
C LEU A 546 11.42 3.54 19.30
N ALA A 547 11.05 3.79 20.55
CA ALA A 547 10.89 5.13 21.08
C ALA A 547 12.21 5.92 21.10
N GLN A 548 13.32 5.28 21.45
CA GLN A 548 14.67 5.86 21.40
C GLN A 548 15.04 6.31 20.00
N ALA A 549 14.83 5.45 18.98
CA ALA A 549 15.12 5.81 17.60
C ALA A 549 14.27 6.99 17.10
N VAL A 550 13.04 7.16 17.61
CA VAL A 550 12.20 8.32 17.31
C VAL A 550 12.67 9.56 18.06
N ALA A 551 13.04 9.41 19.34
CA ALA A 551 13.56 10.50 20.16
C ALA A 551 14.86 11.08 19.59
N GLU A 552 15.82 10.23 19.21
CA GLU A 552 17.09 10.65 18.61
C GLU A 552 16.88 11.51 17.36
N GLU A 553 15.91 11.16 16.51
CA GLU A 553 15.56 11.95 15.32
C GLU A 553 14.96 13.32 15.67
N LEU A 554 14.10 13.36 16.69
CA LEU A 554 13.47 14.60 17.15
C LEU A 554 14.49 15.52 17.85
N GLU A 555 15.37 14.95 18.67
CA GLU A 555 16.46 15.69 19.34
C GLU A 555 17.48 16.26 18.33
N ALA A 556 17.71 15.57 17.22
CA ALA A 556 18.61 16.04 16.16
C ALA A 556 18.16 17.36 15.50
N THR A 557 16.91 17.80 15.71
CA THR A 557 16.44 19.12 15.29
C THR A 557 17.05 20.27 16.09
N GLY A 558 17.58 20.00 17.29
CA GLY A 558 18.06 21.02 18.22
C GLY A 558 16.96 21.75 19.00
N ALA A 559 15.72 21.26 18.96
CA ALA A 559 14.61 21.76 19.76
C ALA A 559 14.81 21.49 21.26
N GLU A 560 14.25 22.37 22.10
CA GLU A 560 14.32 22.26 23.57
C GLU A 560 13.27 21.28 24.12
N VAL A 561 12.11 21.21 23.46
CA VAL A 561 10.98 20.39 23.91
C VAL A 561 10.40 19.61 22.73
N ILE A 562 10.19 18.31 22.93
CA ILE A 562 9.46 17.45 22.00
C ILE A 562 7.97 17.58 22.29
N VAL A 563 7.19 17.94 21.28
CA VAL A 563 5.74 18.08 21.34
C VAL A 563 5.10 16.93 20.57
N THR A 564 4.01 16.38 21.11
CA THR A 564 3.13 15.47 20.37
C THR A 564 1.69 15.74 20.75
N ALA A 565 0.76 15.37 19.88
CA ALA A 565 -0.67 15.52 20.13
C ALA A 565 -1.32 14.16 20.38
N CYS A 566 -0.61 13.27 21.08
CA CYS A 566 -1.06 11.92 21.41
C CYS A 566 -0.49 11.47 22.76
N PRO A 567 -1.34 11.16 23.75
CA PRO A 567 -0.91 10.74 25.08
C PRO A 567 -0.08 9.44 25.06
N LEU A 568 -0.38 8.54 24.12
CA LEU A 568 0.40 7.31 23.94
C LEU A 568 1.80 7.59 23.38
N CYS A 569 1.90 8.46 22.37
CA CYS A 569 3.20 8.88 21.84
C CYS A 569 4.02 9.60 22.91
N LYS A 570 3.39 10.49 23.70
CA LYS A 570 4.06 11.19 24.80
C LYS A 570 4.68 10.21 25.78
N LYS A 571 3.90 9.23 26.25
CA LYS A 571 4.39 8.21 27.18
C LYS A 571 5.49 7.35 26.55
N ALA A 572 5.34 6.96 25.29
CA ALA A 572 6.32 6.12 24.60
C ALA A 572 7.66 6.85 24.40
N ILE A 573 7.62 8.04 23.78
CA ILE A 573 8.81 8.84 23.49
C ILE A 573 9.48 9.27 24.78
N GLY A 574 8.73 9.67 25.82
CA GLY A 574 9.30 10.03 27.13
C GLY A 574 10.07 8.89 27.81
N ARG A 575 9.88 7.63 27.40
CA ARG A 575 10.72 6.50 27.86
C ARG A 575 11.99 6.31 27.02
N GLY A 576 12.02 6.89 25.83
CA GLY A 576 13.13 6.83 24.88
C GLY A 576 14.07 8.02 24.92
N THR A 577 13.74 9.09 25.66
CA THR A 577 14.55 10.30 25.79
C THR A 577 14.82 10.67 27.25
N ARG A 578 15.84 11.49 27.49
CA ARG A 578 16.03 12.23 28.75
C ARG A 578 15.50 13.67 28.68
N GLY A 579 15.23 14.17 27.48
CA GLY A 579 14.67 15.48 27.20
C GLY A 579 13.19 15.59 27.59
N GLU A 580 12.66 16.81 27.51
CA GLU A 580 11.28 17.07 27.89
C GLU A 580 10.31 16.73 26.75
N VAL A 581 9.29 15.92 27.07
CA VAL A 581 8.20 15.58 26.14
C VAL A 581 6.88 16.11 26.68
N ARG A 582 6.23 16.99 25.93
CA ARG A 582 4.94 17.59 26.28
C ARG A 582 3.85 17.22 25.29
N ASP A 583 2.62 17.14 25.79
CA ASP A 583 1.45 17.17 24.94
C ASP A 583 1.20 18.59 24.41
N LEU A 584 0.57 18.71 23.25
CA LEU A 584 0.19 19.99 22.65
C LEU A 584 -0.63 20.86 23.62
N ALA A 585 -1.55 20.27 24.39
CA ALA A 585 -2.34 21.02 25.36
C ALA A 585 -1.48 21.61 26.49
N GLU A 586 -0.38 20.96 26.88
CA GLU A 586 0.49 21.45 27.96
C GLU A 586 1.29 22.68 27.58
N ILE A 587 1.77 22.76 26.33
CA ILE A 587 2.48 23.97 25.87
C ILE A 587 1.51 25.14 25.72
N VAL A 588 0.27 24.87 25.29
CA VAL A 588 -0.80 25.88 25.21
C VAL A 588 -1.14 26.38 26.61
N ALA A 589 -1.38 25.47 27.56
CA ALA A 589 -1.70 25.82 28.94
C ALA A 589 -0.57 26.60 29.64
N ALA A 590 0.70 26.40 29.23
CA ALA A 590 1.83 27.16 29.74
C ALA A 590 1.97 28.56 29.11
N GLY A 591 1.43 28.75 27.90
CA GLY A 591 1.43 30.01 27.17
C GLY A 591 0.16 30.86 27.35
N LEU A 592 -0.81 30.44 28.16
CA LEU A 592 -2.01 31.24 28.45
C LEU A 592 -1.64 32.56 29.15
N ARG A 593 -2.31 33.65 28.78
CA ARG A 593 -2.15 34.96 29.44
C ARG A 593 -2.80 35.04 30.81
#